data_AF-A0A7Z9H5R0-F1
#
_entry.id   AF-A0A7Z9H5R0-F1
#
_cell.length_a   1.000
_cell.length_b   1.000
_cell.length_c   1.000
_cell.angle_alpha   90.00
_cell.angle_beta   90.00
_cell.angle_gamma   90.00
#
_symmetry.space_group_name_H-M   'P 1'
#
loop_
_entity.id
_entity.type
_entity.pdbx_description
1 polymer ?
#
loop_
_entity_poly.entity_id
_entity_poly.type
_entity_poly.pdbx_seq_one_letter_code
_entity_poly.pdbx_strand_id
1 'polypeptide(L)'
;MKSVIMALFLMSVSLGNFFTAAVNHNIVMPDAIAPALELAARFEGESTEGREKLASDAMMKYTERDGGGFSLVLQGASSEDASDDVQVLFDADGKKESLVLAETVVLEQALDLIATHWNEKDRLPLTADGNVLFSQLKDPWGNTLRYQLISRQNFNISSDGADRQQHSEFDAWFEVSVSSQSVESQQAQARQQEAQGPNARTEYTWLDKRQAEIGLEKALSASNEGDDLPVYEDFLPLREPIVAADIAPQPFSSEVRTHVGGATTLQGAPYFWFFTQLMLGTAIAFMLVAYLYRPKEYIQGDDPQPEKPAAE
;
A
#
# COMPACT_ATOMS: atom_id res chain seq x y z
N MET A 1 13.00 11.21 41.31
CA MET A 1 13.89 10.94 40.16
C MET A 1 13.30 9.96 39.14
N LYS A 2 12.84 8.76 39.53
CA LYS A 2 12.28 7.77 38.57
C LYS A 2 11.10 8.30 37.73
N SER A 3 10.17 9.04 38.35
CA SER A 3 9.02 9.65 37.66
C SER A 3 9.40 10.76 36.66
N VAL A 4 10.41 11.56 36.97
CA VAL A 4 10.90 12.64 36.10
C VAL A 4 11.63 12.07 34.89
N ILE A 5 12.46 11.04 35.09
CA ILE A 5 13.15 10.33 34.00
C ILE A 5 12.12 9.67 33.07
N MET A 6 11.08 9.03 33.64
CA MET A 6 9.98 8.44 32.88
C MET A 6 9.19 9.50 32.09
N ALA A 7 8.90 10.66 32.69
CA ALA A 7 8.19 11.74 32.01
C ALA A 7 8.99 12.31 30.82
N LEU A 8 10.31 12.49 30.98
CA LEU A 8 11.19 12.92 29.89
C LEU A 8 11.26 11.89 28.75
N PHE A 9 11.26 10.60 29.08
CA PHE A 9 11.19 9.52 28.09
C PHE A 9 9.87 9.58 27.31
N LEU A 10 8.72 9.65 27.99
CA LEU A 10 7.41 9.76 27.33
C LEU A 10 7.27 11.04 26.52
N MET A 11 7.86 12.15 26.97
CA MET A 11 7.91 13.40 26.21
C MET A 11 8.70 13.24 24.91
N SER A 12 9.85 12.55 24.94
CA SER A 12 10.63 12.24 23.73
C SER A 12 9.85 11.39 22.73
N VAL A 13 9.16 10.34 23.22
CA VAL A 13 8.30 9.49 22.37
C VAL A 13 7.15 10.29 21.76
N SER A 14 6.49 11.13 22.56
CA SER A 14 5.42 12.02 22.09
C SER A 14 5.91 13.01 21.02
N LEU A 15 7.09 13.61 21.22
CA LEU A 15 7.69 14.55 20.28
C LEU A 15 8.05 13.85 18.95
N GLY A 16 8.53 12.60 19.01
CA GLY A 16 8.77 11.79 17.82
C GLY A 16 7.49 11.56 17.01
N ASN A 17 6.40 11.18 17.68
CA ASN A 17 5.10 10.98 17.03
C ASN A 17 4.52 12.29 16.47
N PHE A 18 4.71 13.42 17.17
CA PHE A 18 4.29 14.71 16.67
C PHE A 18 5.07 15.10 15.40
N PHE A 19 6.37 14.86 15.38
CA PHE A 19 7.19 15.10 14.19
C PHE A 19 6.74 14.24 13.00
N THR A 20 6.49 12.94 13.20
CA THR A 20 6.00 12.08 12.11
C THR A 20 4.63 12.53 11.60
N ALA A 21 3.72 12.94 12.48
CA ALA A 21 2.42 13.49 12.10
C ALA A 21 2.54 14.79 11.31
N ALA A 22 3.42 15.70 11.74
CA ALA A 22 3.68 16.95 11.04
C ALA A 22 4.26 16.69 9.64
N VAL A 23 5.24 15.78 9.51
CA VAL A 23 5.76 15.38 8.20
C VAL A 23 4.64 14.80 7.35
N ASN A 24 3.85 13.86 7.89
CA ASN A 24 2.76 13.23 7.14
C ASN A 24 1.75 14.25 6.61
N HIS A 25 1.36 15.23 7.43
CA HIS A 25 0.43 16.27 7.02
C HIS A 25 0.97 17.16 5.90
N ASN A 26 2.28 17.42 5.86
CA ASN A 26 2.90 18.25 4.82
C ASN A 26 3.17 17.48 3.52
N ILE A 27 3.25 16.15 3.55
CA ILE A 27 3.55 15.34 2.36
C ILE A 27 2.32 14.84 1.63
N VAL A 28 1.19 14.71 2.32
CA VAL A 28 -0.07 14.26 1.72
C VAL A 28 -0.79 15.48 1.15
N MET A 29 -1.06 15.46 -0.15
CA MET A 29 -1.91 16.50 -0.75
C MET A 29 -3.37 16.32 -0.34
N PRO A 30 -4.14 17.41 -0.22
CA PRO A 30 -5.58 17.32 -0.03
C PRO A 30 -6.22 16.49 -1.13
N ASP A 31 -7.23 15.69 -0.76
CA ASP A 31 -8.06 14.98 -1.72
C ASP A 31 -9.10 15.95 -2.28
N ALA A 32 -9.09 16.17 -3.59
CA ALA A 32 -9.98 17.15 -4.23
C ALA A 32 -11.45 16.80 -4.05
N ILE A 33 -11.77 15.51 -3.89
CA ILE A 33 -13.16 15.06 -3.74
C ILE A 33 -13.65 15.04 -2.28
N ALA A 34 -12.77 15.34 -1.30
CA ALA A 34 -13.14 15.32 0.12
C ALA A 34 -14.36 16.22 0.46
N PRO A 35 -14.48 17.46 -0.07
CA PRO A 35 -15.65 18.30 0.19
C PRO A 35 -16.96 17.68 -0.32
N ALA A 36 -16.92 16.99 -1.46
CA ALA A 36 -18.10 16.31 -2.00
C ALA A 36 -18.48 15.07 -1.19
N LEU A 37 -17.50 14.31 -0.68
CA LEU A 37 -17.72 13.20 0.23
C LEU A 37 -18.35 13.66 1.55
N GLU A 38 -17.86 14.76 2.13
CA GLU A 38 -18.43 15.34 3.34
C GLU A 38 -19.85 15.86 3.12
N LEU A 39 -20.11 16.46 1.96
CA LEU A 39 -21.44 16.94 1.61
C LEU A 39 -22.44 15.79 1.40
N ALA A 40 -22.02 14.73 0.69
CA ALA A 40 -22.81 13.53 0.48
C ALA A 40 -23.19 12.86 1.81
N ALA A 41 -22.28 12.82 2.79
CA ALA A 41 -22.58 12.31 4.12
C ALA A 41 -23.65 13.14 4.87
N ARG A 42 -23.78 14.44 4.56
CA ARG A 42 -24.82 15.31 5.15
C ARG A 42 -26.18 15.18 4.46
N PHE A 43 -26.27 14.48 3.33
CA PHE A 43 -27.50 14.28 2.57
C PHE A 43 -28.40 13.17 3.11
N GLU A 44 -27.94 12.42 4.13
CA GLU A 44 -28.71 11.36 4.77
C GLU A 44 -29.99 11.96 5.40
N GLY A 45 -31.16 11.57 4.88
CA GLY A 45 -32.47 12.06 5.34
C GLY A 45 -32.91 13.42 4.77
N GLU A 46 -32.10 14.08 3.95
CA GLU A 46 -32.46 15.34 3.27
C GLU A 46 -33.23 15.12 1.96
N SER A 47 -34.14 16.04 1.66
CA SER A 47 -34.90 16.05 0.40
C SER A 47 -34.04 16.50 -0.78
N THR A 48 -34.42 16.18 -2.02
CA THR A 48 -33.68 16.61 -3.23
C THR A 48 -33.44 18.12 -3.27
N GLU A 49 -34.45 18.93 -2.91
CA GLU A 49 -34.31 20.39 -2.82
C GLU A 49 -33.36 20.84 -1.70
N GLY A 50 -33.32 20.11 -0.58
CA GLY A 50 -32.38 20.36 0.52
C GLY A 50 -30.94 20.06 0.11
N ARG A 51 -30.74 18.96 -0.61
CA ARG A 51 -29.44 18.56 -1.17
C ARG A 51 -28.93 19.56 -2.19
N GLU A 52 -29.80 20.06 -3.07
CA GLU A 52 -29.46 21.08 -4.06
C GLU A 52 -29.04 22.40 -3.41
N LYS A 53 -29.75 22.84 -2.36
CA LYS A 53 -29.36 24.04 -1.58
C LYS A 53 -28.00 23.89 -0.91
N LEU A 54 -27.78 22.76 -0.23
CA LEU A 54 -26.50 22.47 0.42
C LEU A 54 -25.34 22.39 -0.58
N ALA A 55 -25.58 21.85 -1.78
CA ALA A 55 -24.60 21.85 -2.86
C ALA A 55 -24.32 23.27 -3.37
N SER A 56 -25.36 24.08 -3.59
CA SER A 56 -25.21 25.48 -4.00
C SER A 56 -24.47 26.32 -2.97
N ASP A 57 -24.73 26.12 -1.68
CA ASP A 57 -24.02 26.81 -0.59
C ASP A 57 -22.53 26.45 -0.57
N ALA A 58 -22.20 25.23 -0.99
CA ALA A 58 -20.84 24.73 -1.13
C ALA A 58 -20.24 24.97 -2.54
N MET A 59 -20.90 25.77 -3.40
CA MET A 59 -20.47 26.08 -4.77
C MET A 59 -20.34 24.86 -5.69
N MET A 60 -21.05 23.76 -5.39
CA MET A 60 -21.09 22.53 -6.19
C MET A 60 -22.40 22.45 -6.97
N LYS A 61 -22.37 21.86 -8.17
CA LYS A 61 -23.60 21.57 -8.93
C LYS A 61 -24.09 20.18 -8.57
N TYR A 62 -25.34 20.10 -8.14
CA TYR A 62 -26.03 18.84 -7.87
C TYR A 62 -26.85 18.41 -9.10
N THR A 63 -26.79 17.14 -9.45
CA THR A 63 -27.67 16.57 -10.48
C THR A 63 -28.10 15.18 -10.05
N GLU A 64 -29.42 14.99 -9.93
CA GLU A 64 -30.03 13.70 -9.62
C GLU A 64 -29.91 12.75 -10.83
N ARG A 65 -29.64 11.48 -10.57
CA ARG A 65 -29.51 10.43 -11.59
C ARG A 65 -30.66 9.44 -11.47
N ASP A 66 -31.01 8.84 -12.61
CA ASP A 66 -32.00 7.77 -12.67
C ASP A 66 -31.57 6.60 -11.78
N GLY A 67 -32.47 6.15 -10.90
CA GLY A 67 -32.21 5.08 -9.93
C GLY A 67 -31.90 5.55 -8.50
N GLY A 68 -32.05 6.84 -8.21
CA GLY A 68 -31.91 7.39 -6.85
C GLY A 68 -30.48 7.78 -6.46
N GLY A 69 -29.51 7.57 -7.36
CA GLY A 69 -28.16 8.11 -7.22
C GLY A 69 -28.11 9.60 -7.54
N PHE A 70 -26.98 10.24 -7.24
CA PHE A 70 -26.77 11.65 -7.55
C PHE A 70 -25.32 11.91 -7.95
N SER A 71 -25.09 13.04 -8.62
CA SER A 71 -23.74 13.50 -8.93
C SER A 71 -23.49 14.89 -8.39
N LEU A 72 -22.27 15.10 -7.92
CA LEU A 72 -21.76 16.38 -7.51
C LEU A 72 -20.62 16.76 -8.44
N VAL A 73 -20.74 17.93 -9.07
CA VAL A 73 -19.68 18.51 -9.90
C VAL A 73 -18.94 19.53 -9.06
N LEU A 74 -17.65 19.30 -8.88
CA LEU A 74 -16.72 20.23 -8.26
C LEU A 74 -15.99 21.03 -9.33
N GLN A 75 -15.73 22.30 -9.03
CA GLN A 75 -14.92 23.14 -9.89
C GLN A 75 -13.49 22.63 -9.94
N GLY A 76 -12.94 22.54 -11.15
CA GLY A 76 -11.53 22.20 -11.39
C GLY A 76 -10.56 23.32 -11.00
N ALA A 77 -9.32 23.22 -11.48
CA ALA A 77 -8.29 24.23 -11.28
C ALA A 77 -8.63 25.57 -11.97
N SER A 78 -9.40 25.51 -13.06
CA SER A 78 -9.87 26.66 -13.82
C SER A 78 -11.20 27.16 -13.28
N SER A 79 -11.26 28.45 -12.96
CA SER A 79 -12.53 29.08 -12.59
C SER A 79 -13.44 29.40 -13.79
N GLU A 80 -12.88 29.36 -15.01
CA GLU A 80 -13.53 29.84 -16.24
C GLU A 80 -13.84 28.73 -17.25
N ASP A 81 -13.08 27.64 -17.20
CA ASP A 81 -13.29 26.46 -18.04
C ASP A 81 -13.96 25.37 -17.19
N ALA A 82 -14.98 24.72 -17.73
CA ALA A 82 -15.64 23.58 -17.08
C ALA A 82 -15.07 22.25 -17.58
N SER A 83 -14.07 22.30 -18.47
CA SER A 83 -13.43 21.11 -19.05
C SER A 83 -12.64 20.30 -18.03
N ASP A 84 -12.26 20.90 -16.91
CA ASP A 84 -11.53 20.28 -15.80
C ASP A 84 -12.41 20.06 -14.55
N ASP A 85 -13.72 20.30 -14.66
CA ASP A 85 -14.67 20.02 -13.59
C ASP A 85 -14.68 18.52 -13.25
N VAL A 86 -14.64 18.22 -11.96
CA VAL A 86 -14.59 16.86 -11.45
C VAL A 86 -16.01 16.40 -11.11
N GLN A 87 -16.50 15.38 -11.81
CA GLN A 87 -17.83 14.82 -11.54
C GLN A 87 -17.73 13.57 -10.69
N VAL A 88 -18.19 13.67 -9.44
CA VAL A 88 -18.28 12.54 -8.50
C VAL A 88 -19.66 11.92 -8.57
N LEU A 89 -19.72 10.61 -8.80
CA LEU A 89 -20.97 9.85 -8.86
C LEU A 89 -21.18 9.14 -7.53
N PHE A 90 -22.38 9.28 -6.98
CA PHE A 90 -22.83 8.63 -5.76
C PHE A 90 -24.01 7.70 -6.02
N ASP A 91 -24.04 6.58 -5.30
CA ASP A 91 -25.17 5.67 -5.28
C ASP A 91 -26.36 6.25 -4.48
N ALA A 92 -27.47 5.49 -4.41
CA ALA A 92 -28.65 5.88 -3.65
C ALA A 92 -28.43 5.93 -2.13
N ASP A 93 -27.41 5.23 -1.63
CA ASP A 93 -27.01 5.19 -0.22
C ASP A 93 -26.01 6.32 0.14
N GLY A 94 -25.62 7.16 -0.83
CA GLY A 94 -24.66 8.25 -0.64
C GLY A 94 -23.20 7.80 -0.63
N LYS A 95 -22.88 6.58 -1.07
CA LYS A 95 -21.51 6.09 -1.23
C LYS A 95 -20.98 6.45 -2.62
N LYS A 96 -19.67 6.73 -2.70
CA LYS A 96 -18.98 6.98 -3.97
C LYS A 96 -19.02 5.74 -4.86
N GLU A 97 -19.59 5.87 -6.05
CA GLU A 97 -19.64 4.83 -7.08
C GLU A 97 -18.45 4.95 -8.04
N SER A 98 -18.28 6.11 -8.67
CA SER A 98 -17.22 6.34 -9.66
C SER A 98 -16.88 7.84 -9.78
N LEU A 99 -15.78 8.11 -10.47
CA LEU A 99 -15.30 9.46 -10.74
C LEU A 99 -15.14 9.63 -12.24
N VAL A 100 -15.77 10.65 -12.80
CA VAL A 100 -15.69 11.00 -14.22
C VAL A 100 -14.86 12.26 -14.36
N LEU A 101 -13.77 12.14 -15.13
CA LEU A 101 -12.76 13.17 -15.35
C LEU A 101 -12.54 13.34 -16.86
N ALA A 102 -11.96 14.47 -17.27
CA ALA A 102 -11.62 14.70 -18.66
C ALA A 102 -10.54 13.73 -19.18
N GLU A 103 -9.67 13.28 -18.28
CA GLU A 103 -8.53 12.41 -18.55
C GLU A 103 -8.91 10.92 -18.54
N THR A 104 -10.11 10.56 -18.06
CA THR A 104 -10.54 9.16 -17.91
C THR A 104 -10.32 8.36 -19.20
N VAL A 105 -10.66 8.95 -20.35
CA VAL A 105 -10.50 8.31 -21.67
C VAL A 105 -9.03 8.02 -21.99
N VAL A 106 -8.12 8.96 -21.68
CA VAL A 106 -6.69 8.81 -21.97
C VAL A 106 -6.03 7.83 -20.98
N LEU A 107 -6.49 7.83 -19.73
CA LEU A 107 -6.03 6.88 -18.70
C LEU A 107 -6.48 5.44 -18.99
N GLU A 108 -7.69 5.24 -19.52
CA GLU A 108 -8.16 3.94 -20.01
C GLU A 108 -7.34 3.45 -21.21
N GLN A 109 -7.01 4.33 -22.17
CA GLN A 109 -6.10 3.97 -23.27
C GLN A 109 -4.72 3.55 -22.77
N ALA A 110 -4.22 4.22 -21.72
CA ALA A 110 -2.95 3.85 -21.10
C ALA A 110 -3.01 2.46 -20.45
N LEU A 111 -4.14 2.09 -19.83
CA LEU A 111 -4.38 0.74 -19.30
C LEU A 111 -4.36 -0.32 -20.40
N ASP A 112 -4.98 -0.07 -21.55
CA ASP A 112 -4.99 -1.00 -22.68
C ASP A 112 -3.59 -1.30 -23.22
N LEU A 113 -2.71 -0.28 -23.25
CA LEU A 113 -1.30 -0.46 -23.62
C LEU A 113 -0.56 -1.35 -22.61
N ILE A 114 -0.83 -1.19 -21.32
CA ILE A 114 -0.26 -2.05 -20.28
C ILE A 114 -0.81 -3.48 -20.42
N ALA A 115 -2.11 -3.65 -20.65
CA ALA A 115 -2.74 -4.95 -20.84
C ALA A 115 -2.11 -5.69 -22.03
N THR A 116 -1.86 -4.97 -23.13
CA THR A 116 -1.15 -5.49 -24.29
C THR A 116 0.27 -5.92 -23.93
N HIS A 117 1.02 -5.08 -23.22
CA HIS A 117 2.38 -5.39 -22.77
C HIS A 117 2.43 -6.61 -21.84
N TRP A 118 1.46 -6.74 -20.95
CA TRP A 118 1.33 -7.88 -20.04
C TRP A 118 1.11 -9.18 -20.83
N ASN A 119 0.20 -9.17 -21.80
CA ASN A 119 -0.08 -10.36 -22.62
C ASN A 119 1.14 -10.78 -23.47
N GLU A 120 2.01 -9.84 -23.86
CA GLU A 120 3.23 -10.13 -24.62
C GLU A 120 4.41 -10.60 -23.76
N LYS A 121 4.64 -9.95 -22.61
CA LYS A 121 5.85 -10.14 -21.80
C LYS A 121 5.62 -10.85 -20.46
N ASP A 122 4.36 -11.15 -20.12
CA ASP A 122 3.92 -11.78 -18.88
C ASP A 122 4.42 -11.04 -17.62
N ARG A 123 4.55 -9.71 -17.72
CA ARG A 123 4.98 -8.84 -16.61
C ARG A 123 4.59 -7.39 -16.85
N LEU A 124 4.52 -6.62 -15.76
CA LEU A 124 4.38 -5.17 -15.83
C LEU A 124 5.66 -4.51 -16.36
N PRO A 125 5.54 -3.41 -17.13
CA PRO A 125 6.69 -2.63 -17.56
C PRO A 125 7.40 -1.99 -16.35
N LEU A 126 8.70 -1.75 -16.46
CA LEU A 126 9.41 -0.95 -15.45
C LEU A 126 9.02 0.52 -15.58
N THR A 127 9.20 1.30 -14.52
CA THR A 127 8.89 2.74 -14.49
C THR A 127 9.46 3.49 -15.71
N ALA A 128 10.72 3.24 -16.08
CA ALA A 128 11.33 3.88 -17.24
C ALA A 128 10.67 3.46 -18.57
N ASP A 129 10.42 2.16 -18.77
CA ASP A 129 9.82 1.63 -19.99
C ASP A 129 8.36 2.07 -20.13
N GLY A 130 7.60 2.08 -19.03
CA GLY A 130 6.20 2.53 -19.01
C GLY A 130 6.06 4.01 -19.38
N ASN A 131 6.96 4.87 -18.89
CA ASN A 131 6.97 6.28 -19.29
C ASN A 131 7.29 6.48 -20.78
N VAL A 132 8.08 5.59 -21.39
CA VAL A 132 8.32 5.60 -22.83
C VAL A 132 7.07 5.17 -23.60
N LEU A 133 6.34 4.15 -23.13
CA LEU A 133 5.06 3.72 -23.72
C LEU A 133 4.04 4.85 -23.73
N PHE A 134 4.00 5.66 -22.66
CA PHE A 134 3.03 6.74 -22.52
C PHE A 134 3.45 8.05 -23.19
N SER A 135 4.67 8.15 -23.72
CA SER A 135 5.16 9.38 -24.37
C SER A 135 4.29 9.87 -25.54
N GLN A 136 3.56 8.96 -26.19
CA GLN A 136 2.66 9.25 -27.30
C GLN A 136 1.24 9.64 -26.84
N LEU A 137 0.85 9.27 -25.62
CA LEU A 137 -0.44 9.62 -25.04
C LEU A 137 -0.37 11.02 -24.43
N LYS A 138 -1.30 11.87 -24.85
CA LYS A 138 -1.44 13.24 -24.36
C LYS A 138 -2.76 13.37 -23.64
N ASP A 139 -2.73 13.98 -22.47
CA ASP A 139 -3.93 14.40 -21.76
C ASP A 139 -4.65 15.53 -22.54
N PRO A 140 -5.87 15.93 -22.12
CA PRO A 140 -6.61 17.03 -22.75
C PRO A 140 -5.84 18.36 -22.82
N TRP A 141 -4.85 18.58 -21.95
CA TRP A 141 -4.07 19.82 -21.86
C TRP A 141 -2.67 19.74 -22.50
N GLY A 142 -2.35 18.62 -23.15
CA GLY A 142 -1.13 18.36 -23.92
C GLY A 142 0.06 17.79 -23.12
N ASN A 143 -0.12 17.47 -21.84
CA ASN A 143 0.92 16.85 -21.02
C ASN A 143 1.00 15.34 -21.27
N THR A 144 2.15 14.75 -20.95
CA THR A 144 2.35 13.29 -21.01
C THR A 144 1.91 12.65 -19.71
N LEU A 145 1.24 11.50 -19.81
CA LEU A 145 0.96 10.68 -18.64
C LEU A 145 2.25 10.11 -18.03
N ARG A 146 2.21 9.87 -16.72
CA ARG A 146 3.31 9.28 -15.97
C ARG A 146 2.93 7.89 -15.48
N TYR A 147 3.86 6.97 -15.64
CA TYR A 147 3.78 5.62 -15.12
C TYR A 147 4.70 5.45 -13.93
N GLN A 148 4.18 4.87 -12.84
CA GLN A 148 4.97 4.52 -11.67
C GLN A 148 4.64 3.11 -11.17
N LEU A 149 5.60 2.21 -11.26
CA LEU A 149 5.51 0.87 -10.68
C LEU A 149 5.76 0.96 -9.16
N ILE A 150 4.78 0.58 -8.35
CA ILE A 150 4.91 0.54 -6.87
C ILE A 150 5.39 -0.85 -6.43
N SER A 151 4.77 -1.89 -6.98
CA SER A 151 5.03 -3.29 -6.67
C SER A 151 4.88 -4.13 -7.94
N ARG A 152 5.17 -5.42 -7.86
CA ARG A 152 5.00 -6.37 -8.99
C ARG A 152 3.56 -6.46 -9.51
N GLN A 153 2.58 -6.08 -8.69
CA GLN A 153 1.15 -6.14 -9.00
C GLN A 153 0.47 -4.77 -8.91
N ASN A 154 1.13 -3.75 -8.35
CA ASN A 154 0.51 -2.45 -8.11
C ASN A 154 1.28 -1.38 -8.87
N PHE A 155 0.57 -0.57 -9.62
CA PHE A 155 1.15 0.58 -10.31
C PHE A 155 0.16 1.73 -10.36
N ASN A 156 0.69 2.93 -10.55
CA ASN A 156 -0.08 4.14 -10.70
C ASN A 156 0.14 4.74 -12.08
N ILE A 157 -0.93 5.29 -12.65
CA ILE A 157 -0.88 6.15 -13.82
C ILE A 157 -1.40 7.52 -13.39
N SER A 158 -0.62 8.58 -13.59
CA SER A 158 -1.02 9.94 -13.23
C SER A 158 -0.97 10.90 -14.40
N SER A 159 -1.89 11.86 -14.39
CA SER A 159 -1.92 13.03 -15.25
C SER A 159 -1.62 14.27 -14.40
N ASP A 160 -0.83 15.20 -14.95
CA ASP A 160 -0.45 16.46 -14.28
C ASP A 160 -1.58 17.53 -14.36
N GLY A 161 -2.81 17.12 -14.73
CA GLY A 161 -4.02 17.97 -14.77
C GLY A 161 -3.93 19.21 -15.66
N ALA A 162 -4.90 20.12 -15.47
CA ALA A 162 -4.96 21.41 -16.14
C ALA A 162 -3.86 22.38 -15.68
N ASP A 163 -3.40 22.25 -14.43
CA ASP A 163 -2.40 23.14 -13.82
C ASP A 163 -0.95 22.82 -14.23
N ARG A 164 -0.74 21.65 -14.86
CA ARG A 164 0.56 21.16 -15.35
C ARG A 164 1.61 21.04 -14.26
N GLN A 165 1.18 20.95 -13.00
CA GLN A 165 2.06 20.89 -11.85
C GLN A 165 1.98 19.53 -11.21
N GLN A 166 3.11 18.81 -11.22
CA GLN A 166 3.18 17.51 -10.60
C GLN A 166 2.96 17.58 -9.09
N HIS A 167 2.25 16.60 -8.55
CA HIS A 167 1.88 16.47 -7.15
C HIS A 167 0.98 17.63 -6.69
N SER A 168 0.00 17.97 -7.51
CA SER A 168 -1.02 18.94 -7.16
C SER A 168 -2.28 18.27 -6.59
N GLU A 169 -3.17 19.09 -6.02
CA GLU A 169 -4.52 18.66 -5.63
C GLU A 169 -5.39 18.32 -6.84
N PHE A 170 -5.05 18.81 -8.03
CA PHE A 170 -5.79 18.60 -9.28
C PHE A 170 -5.28 17.43 -10.12
N ASP A 171 -4.27 16.70 -9.65
CA ASP A 171 -3.71 15.56 -10.39
C ASP A 171 -4.71 14.39 -10.40
N ALA A 172 -5.18 14.01 -11.59
CA ALA A 172 -5.94 12.78 -11.78
C ALA A 172 -5.01 11.57 -11.86
N TRP A 173 -5.29 10.52 -11.08
CA TRP A 173 -4.50 9.30 -11.15
C TRP A 173 -5.32 8.03 -10.88
N PHE A 174 -4.87 6.94 -11.51
CA PHE A 174 -5.41 5.60 -11.33
C PHE A 174 -4.45 4.79 -10.45
N GLU A 175 -4.97 4.27 -9.34
CA GLU A 175 -4.34 3.19 -8.59
C GLU A 175 -4.81 1.87 -9.20
N VAL A 176 -3.87 1.06 -9.70
CA VAL A 176 -4.20 -0.19 -10.40
C VAL A 176 -3.58 -1.35 -9.66
N SER A 177 -4.43 -2.26 -9.20
CA SER A 177 -4.03 -3.52 -8.56
C SER A 177 -4.31 -4.69 -9.51
N VAL A 178 -3.25 -5.31 -10.00
CA VAL A 178 -3.30 -6.43 -10.93
C VAL A 178 -3.54 -7.72 -10.14
N SER A 179 -4.68 -8.36 -10.42
CA SER A 179 -5.05 -9.65 -9.85
C SER A 179 -4.38 -10.84 -10.53
N SER A 180 -3.97 -10.66 -11.79
CA SER A 180 -3.27 -11.68 -12.57
C SER A 180 -1.83 -11.88 -12.10
N GLN A 181 -1.37 -13.12 -12.16
CA GLN A 181 -0.01 -13.49 -11.78
C GLN A 181 0.81 -13.94 -12.97
N SER A 182 2.05 -13.47 -13.06
CA SER A 182 3.00 -13.98 -14.05
C SER A 182 3.35 -15.44 -13.79
N VAL A 183 3.76 -16.15 -14.83
CA VAL A 183 4.28 -17.52 -14.76
C VAL A 183 5.43 -17.62 -13.77
N GLU A 184 6.33 -16.64 -13.75
CA GLU A 184 7.44 -16.59 -12.78
C GLU A 184 6.93 -16.47 -11.33
N SER A 185 5.89 -15.66 -11.10
CA SER A 185 5.27 -15.50 -9.78
C SER A 185 4.56 -16.79 -9.34
N GLN A 186 3.79 -17.41 -10.24
CA GLN A 186 3.10 -18.68 -9.99
C GLN A 186 4.11 -19.78 -9.64
N GLN A 187 5.22 -19.87 -10.38
CA GLN A 187 6.32 -20.80 -10.07
C GLN A 187 6.97 -20.53 -8.71
N ALA A 188 7.21 -19.25 -8.37
CA ALA A 188 7.80 -18.89 -7.09
C ALA A 188 6.86 -19.27 -5.92
N GLN A 189 5.56 -19.06 -6.08
CA GLN A 189 4.56 -19.45 -5.09
C GLN A 189 4.44 -20.98 -4.97
N ALA A 190 4.45 -21.70 -6.10
CA ALA A 190 4.44 -23.16 -6.11
C ALA A 190 5.66 -23.72 -5.34
N ARG A 191 6.87 -23.20 -5.62
CA ARG A 191 8.08 -23.58 -4.89
C ARG A 191 8.01 -23.27 -3.39
N GLN A 192 7.40 -22.16 -3.00
CA GLN A 192 7.24 -21.80 -1.58
C GLN A 192 6.21 -22.69 -0.88
N GLN A 193 5.10 -23.02 -1.54
CA GLN A 193 4.09 -23.95 -1.03
C GLN A 193 4.63 -25.36 -0.93
N GLU A 194 5.40 -25.81 -1.94
CA GLU A 194 6.17 -27.04 -1.88
C GLU A 194 7.13 -27.05 -0.70
N ALA A 195 7.81 -25.95 -0.39
CA ALA A 195 8.74 -25.87 0.75
C ALA A 195 8.07 -25.81 2.13
N GLN A 196 6.80 -25.38 2.21
CA GLN A 196 6.06 -25.19 3.46
C GLN A 196 5.01 -26.29 3.73
N GLY A 197 4.70 -27.13 2.76
CA GLY A 197 3.72 -28.20 2.89
C GLY A 197 4.20 -29.37 3.78
N PRO A 198 3.28 -30.23 4.27
CA PRO A 198 3.62 -31.48 4.96
C PRO A 198 4.51 -32.42 4.12
N ASN A 199 4.43 -32.27 2.79
CA ASN A 199 5.15 -33.04 1.79
C ASN A 199 6.46 -32.38 1.32
N ALA A 200 6.82 -31.19 1.84
CA ALA A 200 8.05 -30.45 1.52
C ALA A 200 9.34 -31.21 1.82
N ARG A 201 9.24 -32.12 2.78
CA ARG A 201 10.34 -32.99 3.16
C ARG A 201 10.32 -34.15 2.20
N THR A 202 11.36 -34.28 1.38
CA THR A 202 11.61 -35.46 0.54
C THR A 202 11.66 -36.76 1.37
N GLU A 203 11.83 -36.65 2.68
CA GLU A 203 11.79 -37.75 3.63
C GLU A 203 10.52 -37.71 4.51
N TYR A 204 9.87 -38.86 4.69
CA TYR A 204 8.80 -39.05 5.68
C TYR A 204 9.29 -38.72 7.08
N THR A 205 8.48 -38.00 7.87
CA THR A 205 8.84 -37.70 9.25
C THR A 205 8.84 -38.97 10.10
N TRP A 206 9.52 -38.94 11.25
CA TRP A 206 9.52 -40.08 12.16
C TRP A 206 8.10 -40.47 12.62
N LEU A 207 7.20 -39.49 12.72
CA LEU A 207 5.81 -39.71 13.11
C LEU A 207 5.04 -40.46 12.00
N ASP A 208 5.19 -40.03 10.74
CA ASP A 208 4.58 -40.70 9.58
C ASP A 208 5.05 -42.16 9.49
N LYS A 209 6.37 -42.36 9.64
CA LYS A 209 6.98 -43.70 9.62
C LYS A 209 6.44 -44.57 10.75
N ARG A 210 6.33 -44.02 11.96
CA ARG A 210 5.85 -44.74 13.15
C ARG A 210 4.37 -45.07 13.05
N GLN A 211 3.58 -44.18 12.47
CA GLN A 211 2.15 -44.41 12.26
C GLN A 211 1.92 -45.49 11.19
N ALA A 212 2.73 -45.50 10.13
CA ALA A 212 2.73 -46.57 9.13
C ALA A 212 3.13 -47.93 9.73
N GLU A 213 4.15 -47.98 10.61
CA GLU A 213 4.53 -49.20 11.33
C GLU A 213 3.39 -49.74 12.20
N ILE A 214 2.72 -48.87 12.96
CA ILE A 214 1.58 -49.26 13.81
C ILE A 214 0.40 -49.73 12.96
N GLY A 215 0.17 -49.09 11.80
CA GLY A 215 -0.85 -49.51 10.84
C GLY A 215 -0.59 -50.91 10.28
N LEU A 216 0.65 -51.16 9.88
CA LEU A 216 1.12 -52.46 9.41
C LEU A 216 1.01 -53.54 10.48
N GLU A 217 1.46 -53.27 11.71
CA GLU A 217 1.38 -54.21 12.84
C GLU A 217 -0.07 -54.60 13.15
N LYS A 218 -0.98 -53.61 13.15
CA LYS A 218 -2.41 -53.86 13.32
C LYS A 218 -2.99 -54.69 12.17
N ALA A 219 -2.64 -54.38 10.93
CA ALA A 219 -3.11 -55.11 9.76
C ALA A 219 -2.62 -56.56 9.77
N LEU A 220 -1.34 -56.80 10.09
CA LEU A 220 -0.73 -58.12 10.26
C LEU A 220 -1.36 -58.92 11.40
N SER A 221 -1.68 -58.26 12.53
CA SER A 221 -2.36 -58.91 13.66
C SER A 221 -3.82 -59.30 13.37
N ALA A 222 -4.42 -58.68 12.35
CA ALA A 222 -5.81 -58.89 11.94
C ALA A 222 -5.95 -59.75 10.68
N SER A 223 -4.85 -60.10 9.99
CA SER A 223 -4.88 -60.96 8.80
C SER A 223 -4.83 -62.44 9.18
N ASN A 224 -5.62 -63.27 8.49
CA ASN A 224 -5.60 -64.73 8.67
C ASN A 224 -4.60 -65.38 7.69
N GLU A 225 -4.12 -66.58 7.99
CA GLU A 225 -3.21 -67.36 7.12
C GLU A 225 -3.85 -67.60 5.74
N GLY A 226 -3.46 -66.80 4.74
CA GLY A 226 -3.90 -66.96 3.34
C GLY A 226 -4.08 -65.67 2.54
N ASP A 227 -4.16 -64.50 3.19
CA ASP A 227 -4.28 -63.20 2.50
C ASP A 227 -2.91 -62.64 2.06
N ASP A 228 -2.90 -61.83 0.99
CA ASP A 228 -1.71 -61.06 0.59
C ASP A 228 -1.24 -60.20 1.76
N LEU A 229 0.03 -60.34 2.14
CA LEU A 229 0.58 -59.65 3.29
C LEU A 229 0.60 -58.14 3.02
N PRO A 230 0.00 -57.31 3.89
CA PRO A 230 -0.02 -55.87 3.70
C PRO A 230 1.41 -55.31 3.76
N VAL A 231 1.76 -54.39 2.86
CA VAL A 231 3.12 -53.87 2.73
C VAL A 231 3.24 -52.53 3.47
N TYR A 232 4.42 -52.25 4.02
CA TYR A 232 4.70 -51.00 4.73
C TYR A 232 4.32 -49.74 3.91
N GLU A 233 4.56 -49.79 2.59
CA GLU A 233 4.28 -48.68 1.67
C GLU A 233 2.78 -48.34 1.58
N ASP A 234 1.89 -49.30 1.83
CA ASP A 234 0.44 -49.09 1.78
C ASP A 234 -0.09 -48.24 2.95
N PHE A 235 0.68 -48.15 4.05
CA PHE A 235 0.34 -47.38 5.25
C PHE A 235 1.05 -46.03 5.32
N LEU A 236 1.92 -45.72 4.36
CA LEU A 236 2.49 -44.40 4.24
C LEU A 236 1.40 -43.43 3.76
N PRO A 237 1.38 -42.19 4.27
CA PRO A 237 0.41 -41.21 3.82
C PRO A 237 0.60 -40.97 2.32
N LEU A 238 -0.47 -41.13 1.53
CA LEU A 238 -0.48 -40.81 0.10
C LEU A 238 -0.13 -39.33 -0.07
N ARG A 239 1.08 -39.08 -0.58
CA ARG A 239 1.51 -37.74 -0.96
C ARG A 239 1.23 -37.58 -2.45
N GLU A 240 0.08 -37.01 -2.79
CA GLU A 240 -0.07 -36.51 -4.15
C GLU A 240 1.01 -35.44 -4.37
N PRO A 241 1.78 -35.50 -5.48
CA PRO A 241 2.56 -34.35 -5.87
C PRO A 241 1.58 -33.19 -5.96
N ILE A 242 1.86 -32.08 -5.28
CA ILE A 242 1.10 -30.85 -5.48
C ILE A 242 1.17 -30.63 -6.98
N VAL A 243 0.05 -30.82 -7.67
CA VAL A 243 -0.04 -30.59 -9.11
C VAL A 243 0.45 -29.17 -9.26
N ALA A 244 1.60 -28.99 -9.92
CA ALA A 244 2.12 -27.67 -10.24
C ALA A 244 0.94 -26.92 -10.86
N ALA A 245 0.33 -26.01 -10.09
CA ALA A 245 -0.94 -25.40 -10.44
C ALA A 245 -0.82 -24.92 -11.89
N ASP A 246 -1.63 -25.47 -12.82
CA ASP A 246 -1.41 -25.38 -14.28
C ASP A 246 -0.77 -24.04 -14.66
N ILE A 247 0.56 -24.03 -14.75
CA ILE A 247 1.32 -22.78 -14.80
C ILE A 247 1.14 -22.24 -16.22
N ALA A 248 0.28 -21.24 -16.33
CA ALA A 248 -0.08 -20.67 -17.62
C ALA A 248 -0.07 -19.15 -17.55
N PRO A 249 0.24 -18.48 -18.67
CA PRO A 249 0.02 -17.04 -18.80
C PRO A 249 -1.44 -16.72 -18.49
N GLN A 250 -1.66 -15.78 -17.56
CA GLN A 250 -2.99 -15.31 -17.21
C GLN A 250 -3.30 -14.04 -17.99
N PRO A 251 -4.51 -13.89 -18.54
CA PRO A 251 -4.92 -12.64 -19.17
C PRO A 251 -4.87 -11.50 -18.15
N PHE A 252 -4.58 -10.29 -18.60
CA PHE A 252 -4.54 -9.12 -17.73
C PHE A 252 -5.91 -8.87 -17.07
N SER A 253 -5.94 -8.83 -15.74
CA SER A 253 -7.12 -8.55 -14.93
C SER A 253 -6.71 -7.62 -13.79
N SER A 254 -7.35 -6.47 -13.69
CA SER A 254 -7.01 -5.42 -12.72
C SER A 254 -8.23 -4.78 -12.07
N GLU A 255 -8.09 -4.43 -10.80
CA GLU A 255 -8.97 -3.50 -10.10
C GLU A 255 -8.40 -2.09 -10.27
N VAL A 256 -9.20 -1.16 -10.78
CA VAL A 256 -8.81 0.24 -11.00
C VAL A 256 -9.56 1.12 -10.03
N ARG A 257 -8.84 1.98 -9.30
CA ARG A 257 -9.41 3.00 -8.44
C ARG A 257 -8.98 4.37 -8.93
N THR A 258 -9.97 5.23 -9.17
CA THR A 258 -9.75 6.59 -9.64
C THR A 258 -9.68 7.56 -8.47
N HIS A 259 -8.65 8.40 -8.49
CA HIS A 259 -8.37 9.43 -7.49
C HIS A 259 -8.09 10.77 -8.19
N VAL A 260 -8.38 11.88 -7.51
CA VAL A 260 -7.96 13.23 -7.90
C VAL A 260 -7.34 13.90 -6.69
N GLY A 261 -6.10 14.34 -6.80
CA GLY A 261 -5.32 14.78 -5.65
C GLY A 261 -5.09 13.63 -4.67
N GLY A 262 -4.93 13.96 -3.38
CA GLY A 262 -4.73 12.95 -2.32
C GLY A 262 -3.41 12.20 -2.40
N ALA A 263 -2.58 12.46 -3.41
CA ALA A 263 -1.31 11.81 -3.63
C ALA A 263 -0.25 12.29 -2.63
N THR A 264 0.70 11.42 -2.31
CA THR A 264 1.87 11.83 -1.52
C THR A 264 2.92 12.48 -2.42
N THR A 265 3.43 13.64 -2.05
CA THR A 265 4.51 14.36 -2.77
C THR A 265 5.87 13.69 -2.66
N LEU A 266 6.13 13.03 -1.52
CA LEU A 266 7.36 12.30 -1.24
C LEU A 266 7.17 10.80 -1.53
N GLN A 267 7.30 10.42 -2.80
CA GLN A 267 7.28 9.01 -3.24
C GLN A 267 8.60 8.61 -3.91
N GLY A 268 9.06 7.39 -3.66
CA GLY A 268 10.28 6.86 -4.30
C GLY A 268 11.57 7.53 -3.82
N ALA A 269 12.45 7.94 -4.74
CA ALA A 269 13.79 8.44 -4.40
C ALA A 269 13.79 9.71 -3.51
N PRO A 270 12.94 10.73 -3.74
CA PRO A 270 12.82 11.89 -2.85
C PRO A 270 12.56 11.55 -1.38
N TYR A 271 11.76 10.52 -1.09
CA TYR A 271 11.51 10.05 0.27
C TYR A 271 12.81 9.67 0.99
N PHE A 272 13.66 8.87 0.35
CA PHE A 272 14.95 8.45 0.94
C PHE A 272 15.93 9.61 1.11
N TRP A 273 15.94 10.56 0.17
CA TRP A 273 16.76 11.78 0.27
C TRP A 273 16.34 12.65 1.45
N PHE A 274 15.04 12.82 1.69
CA PHE A 274 14.52 13.54 2.85
C PHE A 274 15.04 12.96 4.16
N PHE A 275 14.92 11.63 4.36
CA PHE A 275 15.42 10.99 5.57
C PHE A 275 16.94 11.03 5.69
N THR A 276 17.66 10.95 4.57
CA THR A 276 19.12 11.07 4.55
C THR A 276 19.56 12.46 5.04
N GLN A 277 18.91 13.52 4.55
CA GLN A 277 19.17 14.90 5.01
C GLN A 277 18.78 15.10 6.47
N LEU A 278 17.66 14.49 6.91
CA LEU A 278 17.24 14.53 8.31
C LEU A 278 18.28 13.87 9.23
N MET A 279 18.78 12.68 8.88
CA MET A 279 19.84 12.00 9.63
C MET A 279 21.15 12.80 9.66
N LEU A 280 21.50 13.46 8.55
CA LEU A 280 22.66 14.34 8.50
C LEU A 280 22.48 15.55 9.44
N GLY A 281 21.30 16.17 9.42
CA GLY A 281 20.96 17.29 10.30
C GLY A 281 21.02 16.90 11.78
N THR A 282 20.47 15.74 12.15
CA THR A 282 20.55 15.24 13.54
C THR A 282 21.97 14.90 13.95
N ALA A 283 22.80 14.35 13.05
CA ALA A 283 24.21 14.12 13.31
C ALA A 283 24.98 15.42 13.58
N ILE A 284 24.70 16.48 12.81
CA ILE A 284 25.29 17.81 13.04
C ILE A 284 24.84 18.37 14.39
N ALA A 285 23.55 18.30 14.71
CA ALA A 285 23.03 18.73 16.00
C ALA A 285 23.66 17.95 17.16
N PHE A 286 23.84 16.63 17.00
CA PHE A 286 24.51 15.79 17.98
C PHE A 286 25.98 16.20 18.19
N MET A 287 26.72 16.52 17.11
CA MET A 287 28.08 17.02 17.23
C MET A 287 28.16 18.32 18.04
N LEU A 288 27.22 19.25 17.83
CA LEU A 288 27.15 20.49 18.63
C LEU A 288 26.87 20.20 20.11
N VAL A 289 25.93 19.30 20.40
CA VAL A 289 25.62 18.89 21.77
C VAL A 289 26.81 18.20 22.42
N ALA A 290 27.46 17.27 21.73
CA ALA A 290 28.65 16.56 22.21
C ALA A 290 29.81 17.52 22.49
N TYR A 291 30.01 18.54 21.66
CA TYR A 291 31.00 19.57 21.87
C TYR A 291 30.72 20.43 23.13
N LEU A 292 29.45 20.73 23.40
CA LEU A 292 29.04 21.51 24.58
C LEU A 292 28.90 20.66 25.86
N TYR A 293 28.86 19.33 25.72
CA TYR A 293 28.65 18.40 26.82
C TYR A 293 29.92 18.28 27.66
N ARG A 294 29.82 18.66 28.94
CA ARG A 294 30.89 18.44 29.92
C ARG A 294 30.62 17.15 30.69
N PRO A 295 31.46 16.11 30.56
CA PRO A 295 31.30 14.90 31.33
C PRO A 295 31.51 15.20 32.81
N LYS A 296 30.56 14.75 33.66
CA LYS A 296 30.74 14.71 35.11
C LYS A 296 30.79 13.25 35.53
N GLU A 297 31.93 12.81 36.03
CA GLU A 297 32.05 11.50 36.65
C GLU A 297 31.45 11.58 38.06
N TYR A 298 30.30 10.93 38.25
CA TYR A 298 29.77 10.69 39.59
C TYR A 298 30.33 9.36 40.08
N ILE A 299 31.52 9.40 40.71
CA ILE A 299 31.99 8.30 41.54
C ILE A 299 31.08 8.26 42.77
N GLN A 300 30.20 7.26 42.85
CA GLN A 300 29.47 6.97 44.09
C GLN A 300 30.49 6.46 45.12
N GLY A 301 31.03 7.35 45.96
CA GLY A 301 31.98 6.95 47.01
C GLY A 301 32.66 8.04 47.85
N ASP A 302 32.69 9.32 47.45
CA ASP A 302 33.37 10.36 48.25
C ASP A 302 32.45 10.95 49.33
N ASP A 303 32.28 10.21 50.43
CA ASP A 303 31.99 10.82 51.72
C ASP A 303 33.28 11.49 52.25
N PRO A 304 33.25 12.74 52.71
CA PRO A 304 34.43 13.44 53.20
C PRO A 304 34.94 12.77 54.50
N GLN A 305 36.09 12.10 54.42
CA GLN A 305 36.83 11.61 55.60
C GLN A 305 37.28 12.79 56.47
N PRO A 306 36.97 12.82 57.78
CA PRO A 306 37.41 13.90 58.66
C PRO A 306 38.93 13.85 58.86
N GLU A 307 39.56 15.01 58.75
CA GLU A 307 41.01 15.23 58.90
C GLU A 307 41.56 14.62 60.19
N LYS A 308 42.66 13.84 60.09
CA LYS A 308 43.44 13.39 61.24
C LYS A 308 44.36 14.54 61.72
N PRO A 309 44.39 14.87 63.02
CA PRO A 309 45.29 15.92 63.52
C PRO A 309 46.74 15.46 63.48
N ALA A 310 47.63 16.37 63.08
CA ALA A 310 49.07 16.16 63.02
C ALA A 310 49.66 15.92 64.42
N ALA A 311 50.61 14.98 64.50
CA ALA A 311 51.38 14.72 65.70
C ALA A 311 52.48 15.79 65.87
N GLU A 312 52.54 16.40 67.05
CA GLU A 312 53.75 17.01 67.63
C GLU A 312 54.33 16.07 68.69
#